data_AF-A0A531KT59-F1
#
_entry.id   AF-A0A531KT59-F1
#
_cell.length_a   1.000
_cell.length_b   1.000
_cell.length_c   1.000
_cell.angle_alpha   90.00
_cell.angle_beta   90.00
_cell.angle_gamma   90.00
#
_symmetry.space_group_name_H-M   'P 1'
#
loop_
_entity.id
_entity.type
_entity.pdbx_description
1 polymer ?
#
loop_
_entity_poly.entity_id
_entity_poly.type
_entity_poly.pdbx_seq_one_letter_code
_entity_poly.pdbx_strand_id
1 'polypeptide(L)'
;MLEGFSAIYVIYAGAGLTGIMIAEAFYLLYAGHRDRRMAINRRMKLQEKKLSQEQVLIQLRKERGMEGGASMLSLHRIRELRIQSGMVLPLPKFLLITSGLALGICLFAVSYGLPLIIALAVLPVMCLVFPIMTLRFLRKRRHKMFGMQLPEALELITRSLKAGHP
;
A
#
# COMPACT_ATOMS: atom_id res chain seq x y z
N MET A 1 25.97 -32.13 -11.39
CA MET A 1 24.99 -32.02 -12.49
C MET A 1 23.55 -31.69 -12.03
N LEU A 2 23.25 -31.55 -10.72
CA LEU A 2 21.91 -31.21 -10.21
C LEU A 2 21.68 -29.70 -9.97
N GLU A 3 22.74 -28.90 -9.87
CA GLU A 3 22.69 -27.43 -9.69
C GLU A 3 22.04 -26.68 -10.87
N GLY A 4 22.20 -27.20 -12.09
CA GLY A 4 21.66 -26.56 -13.29
C GLY A 4 20.14 -26.65 -13.38
N PHE A 5 19.55 -27.78 -12.97
CA PHE A 5 18.11 -27.98 -13.03
C PHE A 5 17.37 -27.08 -12.02
N SER A 6 17.85 -27.00 -10.78
CA SER A 6 17.25 -26.12 -9.76
C SER A 6 17.36 -24.64 -10.16
N ALA A 7 18.51 -24.21 -10.68
CA ALA A 7 18.71 -22.84 -11.16
C ALA A 7 17.74 -22.49 -12.31
N ILE A 8 17.54 -23.40 -13.27
CA ILE A 8 16.60 -23.22 -14.39
C ILE A 8 15.16 -23.08 -13.88
N TYR A 9 14.71 -23.91 -12.94
CA TYR A 9 13.36 -23.77 -12.36
C TYR A 9 13.19 -22.46 -11.58
N VAL A 10 14.20 -22.01 -10.85
CA VAL A 10 14.19 -20.72 -10.14
C VAL A 10 14.11 -19.56 -11.14
N ILE A 11 14.80 -19.66 -12.28
CA ILE A 11 14.74 -18.67 -13.36
C ILE A 11 13.34 -18.63 -13.98
N TYR A 12 12.74 -19.77 -14.30
CA TYR A 12 11.38 -19.82 -14.85
C TYR A 12 10.34 -19.31 -13.86
N ALA A 13 10.44 -19.68 -12.59
CA ALA A 13 9.57 -19.19 -11.54
C ALA A 13 9.72 -17.67 -11.33
N GLY A 14 10.95 -17.16 -11.34
CA GLY A 14 11.24 -15.73 -11.24
C GLY A 14 10.72 -14.94 -12.45
N ALA A 15 10.95 -15.44 -13.66
CA ALA A 15 10.44 -14.82 -14.89
C ALA A 15 8.90 -14.80 -14.92
N GLY A 16 8.25 -15.90 -14.50
CA GLY A 16 6.80 -15.97 -14.38
C GLY A 16 6.25 -14.97 -13.35
N LEU A 17 6.86 -14.90 -12.16
CA LEU A 17 6.48 -13.95 -11.11
C LEU A 17 6.60 -12.50 -11.59
N THR A 18 7.69 -12.17 -12.27
CA THR A 18 7.93 -10.85 -12.84
C THR A 18 6.90 -10.50 -13.91
N GLY A 19 6.57 -11.44 -14.79
CA GLY A 19 5.52 -11.27 -15.78
C GLY A 19 4.16 -10.96 -15.16
N ILE A 20 3.78 -11.72 -14.12
CA ILE A 20 2.53 -11.50 -13.37
C ILE A 20 2.52 -10.12 -12.72
N MET A 21 3.64 -9.72 -12.07
CA MET A 21 3.76 -8.41 -11.41
C MET A 21 3.68 -7.25 -12.40
N ILE A 22 4.29 -7.36 -13.58
CA ILE A 22 4.19 -6.35 -14.64
C ILE A 22 2.75 -6.26 -15.14
N ALA A 23 2.10 -7.39 -15.41
CA ALA A 23 0.70 -7.41 -15.83
C ALA A 23 -0.22 -6.75 -14.79
N GLU A 24 0.00 -7.04 -13.50
CA GLU A 24 -0.77 -6.45 -12.40
C GLU A 24 -0.49 -4.95 -12.25
N ALA A 25 0.78 -4.51 -12.38
CA ALA A 25 1.14 -3.10 -12.37
C ALA A 25 0.45 -2.31 -13.50
N PHE A 26 0.45 -2.87 -14.72
CA PHE A 26 -0.27 -2.28 -15.86
C PHE A 26 -1.78 -2.24 -15.62
N TYR A 27 -2.36 -3.35 -15.12
CA TYR A 27 -3.77 -3.41 -14.77
C TYR A 27 -4.16 -2.33 -13.76
N LEU A 28 -3.34 -2.12 -12.72
CA LEU A 28 -3.58 -1.11 -11.69
C LEU A 28 -3.54 0.31 -12.25
N LEU A 29 -2.54 0.64 -13.08
CA LEU A 29 -2.44 1.96 -13.71
C LEU A 29 -3.65 2.26 -14.59
N TYR A 30 -4.13 1.27 -15.34
CA TYR A 30 -5.33 1.41 -16.17
C TYR A 30 -6.61 1.51 -15.33
N ALA A 31 -6.77 0.65 -14.31
CA ALA A 31 -7.95 0.62 -13.44
C ALA A 31 -8.11 1.90 -12.61
N GLY A 32 -7.03 2.57 -12.22
CA GLY A 32 -7.07 3.82 -11.45
C GLY A 32 -7.84 4.97 -12.10
N HIS A 33 -7.99 4.97 -13.43
CA HIS A 33 -8.79 5.96 -14.12
C HIS A 33 -10.30 5.78 -13.92
N ARG A 34 -10.77 4.55 -13.65
CA ARG A 34 -12.20 4.27 -13.39
C ARG A 34 -12.66 4.81 -12.03
N ASP A 35 -11.83 4.69 -10.99
CA ASP A 35 -12.16 5.14 -9.64
C ASP A 35 -12.41 6.65 -9.55
N ARG A 36 -11.63 7.46 -10.28
CA ARG A 36 -11.83 8.92 -10.33
C ARG A 36 -13.17 9.30 -10.95
N ARG A 37 -13.56 8.67 -12.05
CA ARG A 37 -14.85 8.93 -12.71
C ARG A 37 -16.02 8.49 -11.83
N MET A 38 -15.91 7.34 -11.16
CA MET A 38 -16.93 6.88 -10.22
C MET A 38 -17.08 7.82 -9.02
N ALA A 39 -15.98 8.32 -8.44
CA ALA A 39 -16.03 9.24 -7.31
C ALA A 39 -16.73 10.57 -7.65
N ILE A 40 -16.51 11.09 -8.87
CA ILE A 40 -17.18 12.31 -9.37
C ILE A 40 -18.67 12.04 -9.59
N ASN A 41 -19.00 10.97 -10.31
CA ASN A 41 -20.40 10.60 -10.57
C ASN A 41 -21.17 10.29 -9.28
N ARG A 42 -20.52 9.72 -8.25
CA ARG A 42 -21.11 9.45 -6.93
C ARG A 42 -21.44 10.73 -6.16
N ARG A 43 -20.56 11.74 -6.17
CA ARG A 43 -20.82 13.04 -5.54
C ARG A 43 -22.03 13.74 -6.17
N MET A 44 -22.14 13.71 -7.51
CA MET A 44 -23.28 14.26 -8.22
C MET A 44 -24.58 13.51 -7.85
N LYS A 45 -24.53 12.17 -7.80
CA LYS A 45 -25.68 11.32 -7.43
C LYS A 45 -26.16 11.51 -5.97
N LEU A 46 -25.24 11.87 -5.06
CA LEU A 46 -25.55 12.20 -3.67
C LEU A 46 -26.08 13.62 -3.48
N GLN A 47 -25.76 14.56 -4.39
CA GLN A 47 -26.35 15.91 -4.41
C GLN A 47 -27.75 15.91 -5.03
N GLU A 48 -28.03 15.00 -5.96
CA GLU A 48 -29.29 14.90 -6.70
C GLU A 48 -30.45 14.34 -5.86
N LYS A 49 -30.15 13.46 -4.89
CA LYS A 49 -31.17 12.87 -4.02
C LYS A 49 -31.19 13.60 -2.68
N LYS A 50 -32.28 14.33 -2.40
CA LYS A 50 -32.68 14.84 -1.07
C LYS A 50 -32.93 13.68 -0.08
N LEU A 51 -31.92 12.88 0.24
CA LEU A 51 -32.02 11.76 1.16
C LEU A 51 -31.97 12.27 2.61
N SER A 52 -32.88 11.76 3.44
CA SER A 52 -32.83 11.98 4.89
C SER A 52 -31.47 11.49 5.45
N GLN A 53 -30.90 12.25 6.38
CA GLN A 53 -29.56 12.05 6.95
C GLN A 53 -29.32 10.62 7.46
N GLU A 54 -30.37 9.96 7.94
CA GLU A 54 -30.35 8.58 8.42
C GLU A 54 -30.09 7.56 7.30
N GLN A 55 -30.69 7.74 6.12
CA GLN A 55 -30.48 6.87 4.96
C GLN A 55 -29.07 7.03 4.39
N VAL A 56 -28.52 8.24 4.43
CA VAL A 56 -27.11 8.49 4.10
C VAL A 56 -26.19 7.77 5.08
N LEU A 57 -26.49 7.80 6.39
CA LEU A 57 -25.71 7.08 7.41
C LEU A 57 -25.78 5.56 7.25
N ILE A 58 -26.95 5.00 6.95
CA ILE A 58 -27.12 3.57 6.70
C ILE A 58 -26.35 3.14 5.44
N GLN A 59 -26.42 3.93 4.37
CA GLN A 59 -25.69 3.67 3.14
C GLN A 59 -24.17 3.76 3.35
N LEU A 60 -23.69 4.77 4.08
CA LEU A 60 -22.26 4.90 4.42
C LEU A 60 -21.76 3.75 5.31
N ARG A 61 -22.59 3.26 6.25
CA ARG A 61 -22.24 2.11 7.11
C ARG A 61 -22.19 0.81 6.29
N LYS A 62 -23.13 0.65 5.35
CA LYS A 62 -23.17 -0.50 4.43
C LYS A 62 -21.99 -0.50 3.46
N GLU A 63 -21.61 0.68 2.94
CA GLU A 63 -20.42 0.86 2.10
C GLU A 63 -19.12 0.56 2.88
N ARG A 64 -18.97 0.98 4.14
CA ARG A 64 -17.80 0.64 4.98
C ARG A 64 -17.67 -0.86 5.31
N GLY A 65 -18.78 -1.58 5.39
CA GLY A 65 -18.81 -3.02 5.66
C GLY A 65 -18.67 -3.89 4.40
N MET A 66 -18.94 -3.33 3.22
CA MET A 66 -18.98 -4.03 1.93
C MET A 66 -17.89 -3.58 0.95
N GLU A 67 -16.78 -3.01 1.42
CA GLU A 67 -15.58 -2.88 0.58
C GLU A 67 -14.93 -4.25 0.42
N GLY A 68 -15.57 -5.02 -0.46
CA GLY A 68 -15.19 -6.34 -0.87
C GLY A 68 -13.81 -6.31 -1.52
N GLY A 69 -13.00 -7.29 -1.13
CA GLY A 69 -12.03 -7.96 -2.00
C GLY A 69 -11.13 -7.08 -2.86
N ALA A 70 -10.75 -5.87 -2.41
CA ALA A 70 -9.78 -5.09 -3.17
C ALA A 70 -8.46 -5.87 -3.17
N SER A 71 -7.94 -6.17 -4.37
CA SER A 71 -6.64 -6.84 -4.57
C SER A 71 -5.60 -6.26 -3.61
N MET A 72 -4.66 -7.08 -3.13
CA MET A 72 -3.61 -6.64 -2.21
C MET A 72 -2.84 -5.41 -2.71
N LEU A 73 -2.84 -5.19 -4.03
CA LEU A 73 -2.15 -4.10 -4.72
C LEU A 73 -3.07 -2.97 -5.23
N SER A 74 -4.35 -2.90 -4.84
CA SER A 74 -5.25 -1.84 -5.32
C SER A 74 -4.67 -0.43 -5.06
N LEU A 75 -4.83 0.47 -6.04
CA LEU A 75 -4.33 1.84 -5.92
C LEU A 75 -4.93 2.58 -4.72
N HIS A 76 -6.18 2.27 -4.40
CA HIS A 76 -6.85 2.78 -3.22
C HIS A 76 -6.10 2.39 -1.94
N ARG A 77 -5.80 1.10 -1.77
CA ARG A 77 -5.10 0.57 -0.60
C ARG A 77 -3.67 1.11 -0.48
N ILE A 78 -2.97 1.31 -1.61
CA ILE A 78 -1.64 1.94 -1.61
C ILE A 78 -1.75 3.41 -1.15
N ARG A 79 -2.79 4.13 -1.58
CA ARG A 79 -3.03 5.51 -1.15
C ARG A 79 -3.36 5.59 0.33
N GLU A 80 -4.23 4.71 0.83
CA GLU A 80 -4.51 4.61 2.27
C GLU A 80 -3.26 4.28 3.06
N LEU A 81 -2.46 3.32 2.60
CA LEU A 81 -1.23 2.92 3.26
C LEU A 81 -0.26 4.10 3.39
N ARG A 82 -0.15 4.95 2.35
CA ARG A 82 0.65 6.18 2.40
C ARG A 82 0.12 7.19 3.40
N ILE A 83 -1.20 7.40 3.44
CA ILE A 83 -1.83 8.34 4.38
C ILE A 83 -1.63 7.85 5.82
N GLN A 84 -1.88 6.56 6.06
CA GLN A 84 -1.75 5.93 7.37
C GLN A 84 -0.28 5.89 7.83
N SER A 85 0.68 5.69 6.92
CA SER A 85 2.10 5.71 7.27
C SER A 85 2.59 7.10 7.72
N GLY A 86 1.82 8.17 7.48
CA GLY A 86 2.19 9.53 7.87
C GLY A 86 3.42 10.06 7.13
N MET A 87 3.68 9.52 5.93
CA MET A 87 4.87 9.87 5.18
C MET A 87 4.74 11.26 4.57
N VAL A 88 5.66 12.16 4.93
CA VAL A 88 5.71 13.55 4.45
C VAL A 88 6.47 13.71 3.14
N LEU A 89 7.25 12.70 2.73
CA LEU A 89 8.02 12.76 1.48
C LEU A 89 7.08 12.73 0.26
N PRO A 90 7.37 13.55 -0.78
CA PRO A 90 6.64 13.47 -2.03
C PRO A 90 6.87 12.11 -2.68
N LEU A 91 5.81 11.54 -3.26
CA LEU A 91 5.81 10.21 -3.88
C LEU A 91 7.01 9.93 -4.81
N PRO A 92 7.36 10.81 -5.77
CA PRO A 92 8.47 10.52 -6.69
C PRO A 92 9.81 10.37 -5.95
N LYS A 93 10.08 11.21 -4.93
CA LYS A 93 11.30 11.10 -4.13
C LYS A 93 11.33 9.80 -3.34
N PHE A 94 10.20 9.42 -2.73
CA PHE A 94 10.08 8.15 -2.02
C PHE A 94 10.37 6.94 -2.93
N LEU A 95 9.74 6.91 -4.11
CA LEU A 95 9.95 5.81 -5.07
C LEU A 95 11.40 5.74 -5.55
N LEU A 96 12.04 6.88 -5.84
CA LEU A 96 13.45 6.93 -6.21
C LEU A 96 14.35 6.35 -5.12
N ILE A 97 14.11 6.70 -3.86
CA ILE A 97 14.89 6.18 -2.73
C ILE A 97 14.66 4.66 -2.59
N THR A 98 13.42 4.19 -2.64
CA THR A 98 13.12 2.76 -2.48
C THR A 98 13.62 1.92 -3.64
N SER A 99 13.53 2.42 -4.87
CA SER A 99 14.04 1.72 -6.06
C SER A 99 15.56 1.75 -6.10
N GLY A 100 16.19 2.86 -5.72
CA GLY A 100 17.65 2.95 -5.57
C GLY A 100 18.18 1.98 -4.51
N LEU A 101 17.48 1.83 -3.39
CA LEU A 101 17.84 0.87 -2.35
C LEU A 101 17.64 -0.58 -2.82
N ALA A 102 16.54 -0.87 -3.54
CA ALA A 102 16.32 -2.19 -4.14
C ALA A 102 17.42 -2.55 -5.15
N LEU A 103 17.82 -1.60 -6.00
CA LEU A 103 18.96 -1.75 -6.91
C LEU A 103 20.27 -2.03 -6.15
N GLY A 104 20.55 -1.25 -5.10
CA GLY A 104 21.74 -1.44 -4.27
C GLY A 104 21.80 -2.83 -3.63
N ILE A 105 20.67 -3.33 -3.12
CA ILE A 105 20.56 -4.69 -2.57
C ILE A 105 20.81 -5.75 -3.65
N CYS A 106 20.24 -5.58 -4.85
CA CYS A 106 20.48 -6.50 -5.96
C CYS A 106 21.94 -6.51 -6.42
N LEU A 107 22.58 -5.34 -6.54
CA LEU A 107 24.00 -5.25 -6.91
C LEU A 107 24.91 -5.89 -5.85
N PHE A 108 24.61 -5.65 -4.58
CA PHE A 108 25.31 -6.31 -3.48
C PHE A 108 25.13 -7.83 -3.52
N ALA A 109 23.92 -8.34 -3.80
CA ALA A 109 23.71 -9.77 -3.94
C ALA A 109 24.54 -10.38 -5.10
N VAL A 110 24.65 -9.66 -6.22
CA VAL A 110 25.51 -10.06 -7.36
C VAL A 110 26.98 -10.10 -6.95
N SER A 111 27.48 -9.15 -6.16
CA SER A 111 28.87 -9.17 -5.70
C SER A 111 29.20 -10.35 -4.78
N TYR A 112 28.18 -10.94 -4.13
CA TYR A 112 28.32 -12.16 -3.31
C TYR A 112 28.13 -13.47 -4.09
N GLY A 113 28.08 -13.41 -5.42
CA GLY A 113 28.00 -14.59 -6.29
C GLY A 113 26.59 -14.93 -6.78
N LEU A 114 25.60 -14.06 -6.59
CA LEU A 114 24.30 -14.24 -7.22
C LEU A 114 24.43 -14.10 -8.75
N PRO A 115 23.94 -15.05 -9.56
CA PRO A 115 23.97 -14.95 -11.01
C PRO A 115 23.26 -13.70 -11.50
N LEU A 116 23.89 -12.96 -12.42
CA LEU A 116 23.34 -11.71 -12.98
C LEU A 116 21.94 -11.89 -13.59
N ILE A 117 21.69 -13.05 -14.21
CA ILE A 117 20.41 -13.40 -14.82
C ILE A 117 19.30 -13.47 -13.75
N ILE A 118 19.60 -14.05 -12.59
CA ILE A 118 18.65 -14.15 -11.47
C ILE A 118 18.42 -12.77 -10.87
N ALA A 119 19.48 -11.97 -10.69
CA ALA A 119 19.37 -10.61 -10.18
C ALA A 119 18.47 -9.74 -11.07
N LEU A 120 18.63 -9.84 -12.40
CA LEU A 120 17.83 -9.09 -13.36
C LEU A 120 16.35 -9.51 -13.34
N ALA A 121 16.08 -10.81 -13.19
CA ALA A 121 14.71 -11.31 -13.08
C ALA A 121 14.00 -10.82 -11.81
N VAL A 122 14.71 -10.78 -10.68
CA VAL A 122 14.15 -10.45 -9.35
C VAL A 122 14.02 -8.93 -9.11
N LEU A 123 14.90 -8.13 -9.71
CA LEU A 123 14.93 -6.68 -9.55
C LEU A 123 13.57 -5.97 -9.72
N PRO A 124 12.78 -6.19 -10.80
CA PRO A 124 11.48 -5.52 -10.96
C PRO A 124 10.48 -5.87 -9.85
N VAL A 125 10.49 -7.12 -9.38
CA VAL A 125 9.66 -7.56 -8.25
C VAL A 125 10.08 -6.83 -6.98
N MET A 126 11.39 -6.75 -6.71
CA MET A 126 11.92 -6.03 -5.56
C MET A 126 11.55 -4.55 -5.59
N CYS A 127 11.64 -3.88 -6.76
CA CYS A 127 11.22 -2.49 -6.93
C CYS A 127 9.75 -2.25 -6.60
N LEU A 128 8.86 -3.22 -6.79
CA LEU A 128 7.44 -3.11 -6.44
C LEU A 128 7.16 -3.46 -4.97
N VAL A 129 7.77 -4.53 -4.47
CA VAL A 129 7.53 -5.04 -3.12
C VAL A 129 8.12 -4.13 -2.04
N PHE A 130 9.33 -3.62 -2.28
CA PHE A 130 10.09 -2.84 -1.31
C PHE A 130 9.38 -1.53 -0.85
N PRO A 131 8.83 -0.68 -1.73
CA PRO A 131 8.07 0.50 -1.29
C PRO A 131 6.80 0.13 -0.50
N ILE A 132 6.13 -0.96 -0.84
CA ILE A 132 4.93 -1.40 -0.10
C ILE A 132 5.33 -1.89 1.30
N MET A 133 6.43 -2.64 1.39
CA MET A 133 6.93 -3.17 2.65
C MET A 133 7.36 -2.04 3.61
N THR A 134 8.09 -1.05 3.10
CA THR A 134 8.51 0.12 3.89
C THR A 134 7.31 0.94 4.40
N LEU A 135 6.30 1.18 3.56
CA LEU A 135 5.07 1.84 4.00
C LEU A 135 4.31 1.05 5.07
N ARG A 136 4.23 -0.28 4.95
CA ARG A 136 3.62 -1.15 5.96
C ARG A 136 4.36 -1.07 7.29
N PHE A 137 5.69 -1.06 7.26
CA PHE A 137 6.52 -0.92 8.45
C PHE A 137 6.29 0.43 9.14
N LEU A 138 6.31 1.53 8.38
CA LEU A 138 6.05 2.88 8.90
C LEU A 138 4.65 3.00 9.52
N ARG A 139 3.62 2.46 8.85
CA ARG A 139 2.26 2.41 9.40
C ARG A 139 2.22 1.65 10.73
N LYS A 140 2.79 0.44 10.79
CA LYS A 140 2.82 -0.37 12.01
C LYS A 140 3.51 0.38 13.15
N ARG A 141 4.65 1.02 12.87
CA ARG A 141 5.38 1.83 13.85
C ARG A 141 4.49 2.97 14.39
N ARG A 142 3.81 3.71 13.50
CA ARG A 142 2.93 4.81 13.90
C ARG A 142 1.73 4.34 14.72
N HIS A 143 1.06 3.27 14.32
CA HIS A 143 -0.06 2.70 15.08
C HIS A 143 0.38 2.20 16.46
N LYS A 144 1.58 1.60 16.56
CA LYS A 144 2.15 1.20 17.85
C LYS A 144 2.37 2.41 18.75
N MET A 145 2.98 3.48 18.23
CA MET A 145 3.18 4.73 19.00
C MET A 145 1.87 5.34 19.47
N PHE A 146 0.87 5.40 18.58
CA PHE A 146 -0.47 5.88 18.91
C PHE A 146 -1.11 5.03 20.02
N GLY A 147 -1.02 3.69 19.89
CA GLY A 147 -1.55 2.76 20.89
C GLY A 147 -0.93 2.93 22.28
N MET A 148 0.36 3.27 22.36
CA MET A 148 1.01 3.53 23.65
C MET A 148 0.57 4.86 24.30
N GLN A 149 0.16 5.84 23.50
CA GLN A 149 -0.28 7.17 23.98
C GLN A 149 -1.79 7.23 24.26
N LEU A 150 -2.56 6.25 23.79
CA LEU A 150 -4.02 6.21 23.97
C LEU A 150 -4.46 6.28 25.45
N PRO A 151 -3.87 5.53 26.40
CA PRO A 151 -4.32 5.56 27.79
C PRO A 151 -4.12 6.94 28.43
N GLU A 152 -2.96 7.55 28.20
CA GLU A 152 -2.62 8.87 28.73
C GLU A 152 -3.53 9.95 28.15
N ALA A 153 -3.79 9.91 26.84
CA ALA A 153 -4.73 10.83 26.19
C ALA A 153 -6.16 10.68 26.75
N LEU A 154 -6.61 9.44 27.01
CA LEU A 154 -7.91 9.20 27.62
C LEU A 154 -7.98 9.74 29.05
N GLU A 155 -6.93 9.53 29.86
CA GLU A 155 -6.89 10.08 31.22
C GLU A 155 -6.95 11.62 31.19
N LEU A 156 -6.16 12.25 30.33
CA LEU A 156 -6.16 13.70 30.15
C LEU A 156 -7.56 14.22 29.78
N ILE A 157 -8.24 13.58 28.82
CA ILE A 157 -9.60 13.94 28.40
C ILE A 157 -10.59 13.78 29.56
N THR A 158 -10.52 12.68 30.32
CA THR A 158 -11.41 12.51 31.47
C THR A 158 -11.15 13.54 32.57
N ARG A 159 -9.90 13.95 32.76
CA ARG A 159 -9.51 14.98 33.73
C ARG A 159 -9.97 16.37 33.27
N SER A 160 -9.83 16.71 31.98
CA SER A 160 -10.32 17.99 31.45
C SER A 160 -11.84 18.09 31.53
N LEU A 161 -12.55 17.00 31.19
CA LEU A 161 -14.01 16.92 31.31
C LEU A 161 -14.47 17.06 32.77
N LYS A 162 -13.78 16.42 33.73
CA LYS A 162 -14.06 16.58 35.17
C LYS A 162 -13.76 17.98 35.68
N ALA A 163 -12.73 18.64 35.14
CA ALA A 163 -12.34 20.00 35.53
C ALA A 163 -13.26 21.08 34.94
N GLY A 164 -14.20 20.72 34.07
CA GLY A 164 -15.13 21.66 33.43
C GLY A 164 -14.46 22.56 32.38
N HIS A 165 -13.25 22.21 31.92
CA HIS A 165 -12.60 22.93 30.84
C HIS A 165 -13.20 22.45 29.49
N PRO A 166 -13.82 23.34 28.70
CA PRO A 166 -14.39 22.99 27.40
C PRO A 166 -13.31 22.55 26.40
#